data_AF-A0A968QMT9-F1
#
_entry.id   AF-A0A968QMT9-F1
#
_cell.length_a   1.000
_cell.length_b   1.000
_cell.length_c   1.000
_cell.angle_alpha   90.00
_cell.angle_beta   90.00
_cell.angle_gamma   90.00
#
_symmetry.space_group_name_H-M   'P 1'
#
loop_
_entity.id
_entity.type
_entity.pdbx_description
1 polymer ?
#
loop_
_entity_poly.entity_id
_entity_poly.type
_entity_poly.pdbx_seq_one_letter_code
_entity_poly.pdbx_strand_id
1 'polypeptide(L)'
;MFFRESSNHRAFLRKNFLHKNLIVEDADEFYAALDTYPCLLDASILQEYIPGGDDQVYQCTALIGTQGTMLGSIEIRKLRQYPVRRGIACFAYTLLHRELSDLCNLLVRKSGLVGFISAEFKKDYRNGQWVFIEANLRMPGYNSLFECTDINFVQMYISDLLGEYHYPEKLENSRKYYWMREELDLSNVVNKRVDIGMIGWLRELMRTDTFAFWHRDDPMPGMANFAQIANSFLNMLMRIIIQNKPPR
;
A
#
# COMPACT_ATOMS: atom_id res chain seq x y z
N MET A 1 1.88 -18.05 -12.72
CA MET A 1 3.07 -17.16 -12.72
C MET A 1 2.62 -15.70 -12.90
N PHE A 2 3.44 -14.74 -12.46
CA PHE A 2 3.07 -13.33 -12.42
C PHE A 2 4.22 -12.45 -12.89
N PHE A 3 3.94 -11.58 -13.85
CA PHE A 3 4.87 -10.55 -14.31
C PHE A 3 4.68 -9.26 -13.52
N ARG A 4 5.79 -8.72 -13.03
CA ARG A 4 5.80 -7.46 -12.30
C ARG A 4 6.76 -6.45 -12.93
N GLU A 5 6.28 -5.22 -13.11
CA GLU A 5 7.08 -4.10 -13.60
C GLU A 5 8.33 -3.83 -12.72
N SER A 6 9.51 -3.78 -13.36
CA SER A 6 10.75 -3.34 -12.72
C SER A 6 10.83 -1.81 -12.64
N SER A 7 11.44 -1.28 -11.58
CA SER A 7 11.54 0.17 -11.33
C SER A 7 12.30 0.93 -12.42
N ASN A 8 13.26 0.28 -13.09
CA ASN A 8 14.18 0.93 -14.03
C ASN A 8 13.58 1.15 -15.43
N HIS A 9 12.43 0.53 -15.75
CA HIS A 9 11.82 0.57 -17.08
C HIS A 9 10.38 1.11 -17.08
N ARG A 10 9.97 1.78 -15.99
CA ARG A 10 8.58 2.20 -15.75
C ARG A 10 7.97 3.09 -16.85
N ALA A 11 8.74 4.01 -17.42
CA ALA A 11 8.27 4.87 -18.50
C ALA A 11 8.15 4.13 -19.86
N PHE A 12 8.99 3.12 -20.07
CA PHE A 12 8.98 2.27 -21.26
C PHE A 12 7.83 1.26 -21.22
N LEU A 13 7.62 0.61 -20.07
CA LEU A 13 6.52 -0.33 -19.87
C LEU A 13 5.16 0.37 -19.95
N ARG A 14 4.95 1.54 -19.35
CA ARG A 14 3.67 2.26 -19.46
C ARG A 14 3.22 2.58 -20.89
N LYS A 15 4.14 2.67 -21.86
CA LYS A 15 3.80 2.88 -23.27
C LYS A 15 3.45 1.58 -24.00
N ASN A 16 4.00 0.45 -23.57
CA ASN A 16 3.95 -0.84 -24.28
C ASN A 16 3.17 -1.92 -23.52
N PHE A 17 2.81 -1.67 -22.27
CA PHE A 17 2.09 -2.57 -21.37
C PHE A 17 1.24 -1.74 -20.42
N LEU A 18 -0.08 -1.72 -20.65
CA LEU A 18 -1.02 -0.86 -19.93
C LEU A 18 -1.39 -1.38 -18.53
N HIS A 19 -0.95 -2.59 -18.20
CA HIS A 19 -1.23 -3.21 -16.92
C HIS A 19 -0.03 -3.03 -15.96
N LYS A 20 -0.29 -3.06 -14.65
CA LYS A 20 0.80 -3.08 -13.66
C LYS A 20 1.43 -4.46 -13.53
N ASN A 21 0.60 -5.50 -13.67
CA ASN A 21 1.00 -6.89 -13.58
C ASN A 21 0.11 -7.78 -14.47
N LEU A 22 0.61 -8.95 -14.86
CA LEU A 22 -0.11 -9.99 -15.61
C LEU A 22 -0.02 -11.32 -14.87
N ILE A 23 -1.13 -12.05 -14.78
CA ILE A 23 -1.17 -13.43 -14.29
C ILE A 23 -1.27 -14.34 -15.50
N VAL A 24 -0.46 -15.40 -15.53
CA VAL A 24 -0.52 -16.49 -16.51
C VAL A 24 -0.62 -17.81 -15.75
N GLU A 25 -1.48 -18.71 -16.20
CA GLU A 25 -1.79 -19.98 -15.52
C GLU A 25 -0.86 -21.12 -15.96
N ASP A 26 -0.42 -21.10 -17.23
CA ASP A 26 0.42 -22.13 -17.82
C ASP A 26 1.50 -21.57 -18.77
N ALA A 27 2.24 -22.47 -19.41
CA ALA A 27 3.32 -22.12 -20.33
C ALA A 27 2.79 -21.50 -21.64
N ASP A 28 1.64 -21.94 -22.13
CA ASP A 28 1.08 -21.44 -23.39
C ASP A 28 0.62 -19.99 -23.22
N GLU A 29 -0.05 -19.67 -22.10
CA GLU A 29 -0.38 -18.30 -21.73
C GLU A 29 0.85 -17.42 -21.53
N PHE A 30 1.92 -17.98 -20.96
CA PHE A 30 3.19 -17.27 -20.80
C PHE A 30 3.81 -16.89 -22.15
N TYR A 31 3.90 -17.81 -23.10
CA TYR A 31 4.44 -17.51 -24.42
C TYR A 31 3.54 -16.54 -25.20
N ALA A 32 2.22 -16.72 -25.15
CA ALA A 32 1.27 -15.79 -25.77
C ALA A 32 1.39 -14.36 -25.18
N ALA A 33 1.65 -14.26 -23.88
CA ALA A 33 1.90 -12.97 -23.22
C ALA A 33 3.20 -12.31 -23.72
N LEU A 34 4.26 -13.08 -23.95
CA LEU A 34 5.52 -12.57 -24.49
C LEU A 34 5.43 -12.18 -25.96
N ASP A 35 4.65 -12.91 -26.76
CA ASP A 35 4.39 -12.54 -28.16
C ASP A 35 3.60 -11.23 -28.24
N THR A 36 2.62 -11.06 -27.34
CA THR A 36 1.81 -9.83 -27.26
C THR A 36 2.61 -8.66 -26.67
N TYR A 37 3.44 -8.93 -25.66
CA TYR A 37 4.22 -7.95 -24.92
C TYR A 37 5.70 -8.37 -24.80
N PRO A 38 6.49 -8.28 -25.90
CA PRO A 38 7.90 -8.69 -25.87
C PRO A 38 8.73 -7.90 -24.84
N CYS A 39 8.29 -6.68 -24.53
CA CYS A 39 8.89 -5.81 -23.53
C CYS A 39 8.92 -6.39 -22.11
N LEU A 40 8.11 -7.42 -21.81
CA LEU A 40 8.10 -8.05 -20.49
C LEU A 40 9.41 -8.79 -20.19
N LEU A 41 10.08 -9.36 -21.19
CA LEU A 41 11.32 -10.12 -20.98
C LEU A 41 12.42 -9.30 -20.29
N ASP A 42 12.61 -8.05 -20.73
CA ASP A 42 13.70 -7.22 -20.25
C ASP A 42 13.33 -6.37 -19.02
N ALA A 43 12.03 -6.23 -18.76
CA ALA A 43 11.53 -5.22 -17.84
C ALA A 43 10.67 -5.75 -16.70
N SER A 44 10.55 -7.07 -16.56
CA SER A 44 9.71 -7.67 -15.51
C SER A 44 10.35 -8.86 -14.82
N ILE A 45 9.82 -9.17 -13.63
CA ILE A 45 10.18 -10.37 -12.87
C ILE A 45 9.02 -11.35 -12.97
N LEU A 46 9.36 -12.62 -13.21
CA LEU A 46 8.44 -13.75 -13.15
C LEU A 46 8.46 -14.35 -11.75
N GLN A 47 7.31 -14.40 -11.08
CA GLN A 47 7.20 -14.95 -9.73
C GLN A 47 5.94 -15.81 -9.56
N GLU A 48 5.90 -16.61 -8.49
CA GLU A 48 4.68 -17.30 -8.08
C GLU A 48 3.59 -16.27 -7.72
N TYR A 49 2.35 -16.57 -8.11
CA TYR A 49 1.19 -15.81 -7.65
C TYR A 49 0.71 -16.35 -6.31
N ILE A 50 0.77 -15.52 -5.28
CA ILE A 50 0.26 -15.88 -3.95
C ILE A 50 -1.24 -15.54 -3.88
N PRO A 51 -2.13 -16.54 -3.71
CA PRO A 51 -3.58 -16.32 -3.73
C PRO A 51 -4.06 -15.59 -2.46
N GLY A 52 -5.33 -15.17 -2.46
CA GLY A 52 -5.96 -14.45 -1.34
C GLY A 52 -6.19 -12.96 -1.60
N GLY A 53 -7.03 -12.35 -0.75
CA GLY A 53 -7.49 -10.97 -0.88
C GLY A 53 -6.48 -9.93 -0.37
N ASP A 54 -6.92 -8.66 -0.43
CA ASP A 54 -6.19 -7.52 0.12
C ASP A 54 -6.00 -7.61 1.64
N ASP A 55 -6.93 -8.30 2.31
CA ASP A 55 -6.91 -8.57 3.74
C ASP A 55 -5.83 -9.57 4.17
N GLN A 56 -5.11 -10.19 3.23
CA GLN A 56 -3.96 -11.03 3.51
C GLN A 56 -2.63 -10.31 3.32
N VAL A 57 -2.66 -9.01 3.01
CA VAL A 57 -1.48 -8.18 2.79
C VAL A 57 -1.17 -7.37 4.05
N TYR A 58 0.09 -7.44 4.46
CA TYR A 58 0.61 -6.79 5.65
C TYR A 58 1.84 -5.98 5.27
N GLN A 59 2.10 -4.91 6.00
CA GLN A 59 3.32 -4.13 5.82
C GLN A 59 3.96 -3.85 7.17
N CYS A 60 5.29 -3.95 7.22
CA CYS A 60 6.10 -3.50 8.34
C CYS A 60 6.91 -2.29 7.88
N THR A 61 6.61 -1.12 8.44
CA THR A 61 7.45 0.08 8.24
C THR A 61 8.40 0.19 9.41
N ALA A 62 9.69 0.17 9.12
CA ALA A 62 10.75 0.31 10.11
C ALA A 62 11.64 1.52 9.81
N LEU A 63 12.14 2.13 10.88
CA LEU A 63 13.23 3.09 10.82
C LEU A 63 14.53 2.40 11.21
N ILE A 64 15.55 2.54 10.36
CA ILE A 64 16.86 1.94 10.54
C ILE A 64 17.84 3.06 10.89
N GLY A 65 18.51 2.91 12.04
CA GLY A 65 19.48 3.87 12.54
C GLY A 65 20.82 3.79 11.81
N THR A 66 21.71 4.71 12.15
CA THR A 66 23.06 4.85 11.62
C THR A 66 23.95 3.63 11.84
N GLN A 67 23.64 2.80 12.84
CA GLN A 67 24.33 1.53 13.11
C GLN A 67 23.74 0.33 12.36
N GLY A 68 22.79 0.55 11.43
CA GLY A 68 22.13 -0.52 10.68
C GLY A 68 21.15 -1.36 11.52
N THR A 69 20.70 -0.82 12.65
CA THR A 69 19.75 -1.45 13.58
C THR A 69 18.36 -0.84 13.43
N MET A 70 17.33 -1.67 13.62
CA MET A 70 15.95 -1.20 13.63
C MET A 70 15.69 -0.42 14.94
N LEU A 71 15.41 0.87 14.84
CA LEU A 71 15.07 1.72 15.98
C LEU A 71 13.62 1.48 16.43
N GLY A 72 12.72 1.25 15.48
CA GLY A 72 11.33 0.88 15.76
C GLY A 72 10.57 0.56 14.49
N SER A 73 9.37 0.01 14.64
CA SER A 73 8.53 -0.41 13.54
C SER A 73 7.03 -0.23 13.82
N ILE A 74 6.27 -0.02 12.75
CA ILE A 74 4.81 -0.05 12.75
C ILE A 74 4.36 -1.07 11.72
N GLU A 75 3.59 -2.05 12.18
CA GLU A 75 2.95 -3.03 11.32
C GLU A 75 1.50 -2.64 11.04
N ILE A 76 1.08 -2.85 9.79
CA ILE A 76 -0.30 -2.68 9.37
C ILE A 76 -0.81 -3.92 8.65
N ARG A 77 -2.12 -4.13 8.72
CA ARG A 77 -2.85 -5.05 7.85
C ARG A 77 -3.71 -4.21 6.92
N LYS A 78 -3.54 -4.41 5.61
CA LYS A 78 -4.42 -3.79 4.62
C LYS A 78 -5.78 -4.49 4.69
N LEU A 79 -6.85 -3.73 4.56
CA LEU A 79 -8.21 -4.24 4.39
C LEU A 79 -8.66 -4.06 2.93
N ARG A 80 -8.22 -2.97 2.29
CA ARG A 80 -8.50 -2.68 0.88
C ARG A 80 -7.33 -1.98 0.20
N GLN A 81 -7.16 -2.26 -1.08
CA GLN A 81 -6.15 -1.63 -1.94
C GLN A 81 -6.76 -0.97 -3.17
N TYR A 82 -5.99 -0.06 -3.77
CA TYR A 82 -6.30 0.51 -5.08
C TYR A 82 -5.08 0.48 -6.01
N PRO A 83 -5.18 -0.17 -7.18
CA PRO A 83 -6.27 -1.06 -7.60
C PRO A 83 -6.40 -2.29 -6.69
N VAL A 84 -7.63 -2.82 -6.58
CA VAL A 84 -7.94 -4.04 -5.79
C VAL A 84 -7.00 -5.19 -6.18
N ARG A 85 -6.50 -5.93 -5.19
CA ARG A 85 -5.51 -7.02 -5.30
C ARG A 85 -4.08 -6.64 -5.69
N ARG A 86 -3.78 -5.41 -6.10
CA ARG A 86 -2.46 -5.08 -6.69
C ARG A 86 -2.04 -3.60 -6.57
N GLY A 87 -2.36 -3.00 -5.43
CA GLY A 87 -2.37 -1.56 -5.28
C GLY A 87 -1.61 -1.00 -4.09
N ILE A 88 -1.84 0.27 -3.84
CA ILE A 88 -1.49 0.91 -2.57
C ILE A 88 -2.63 0.67 -1.57
N ALA A 89 -2.34 0.76 -0.27
CA ALA A 89 -3.37 0.67 0.76
C ALA A 89 -4.38 1.83 0.62
N CYS A 90 -5.66 1.51 0.83
CA CYS A 90 -6.74 2.51 0.91
C CYS A 90 -7.54 2.43 2.20
N PHE A 91 -7.57 1.27 2.83
CA PHE A 91 -8.05 1.13 4.20
C PHE A 91 -7.18 0.10 4.90
N ALA A 92 -6.67 0.44 6.07
CA ALA A 92 -5.74 -0.40 6.84
C ALA A 92 -5.88 -0.12 8.33
N TYR A 93 -5.32 -1.00 9.16
CA TYR A 93 -5.21 -0.76 10.59
C TYR A 93 -3.88 -1.24 11.16
N THR A 94 -3.42 -0.60 12.22
CA THR A 94 -2.22 -1.00 12.97
C THR A 94 -2.46 -2.29 13.75
N LEU A 95 -1.44 -3.15 13.84
CA LEU A 95 -1.50 -4.34 14.68
C LEU A 95 -0.13 -4.62 15.27
N LEU A 96 -0.10 -5.17 16.49
CA LEU A 96 1.11 -5.74 17.04
C LEU A 96 1.30 -7.13 16.46
N HIS A 97 2.35 -7.32 15.65
CA HIS A 97 2.64 -8.62 15.03
C HIS A 97 4.13 -8.93 15.01
N ARG A 98 4.65 -9.46 16.13
CA ARG A 98 6.10 -9.68 16.34
C ARG A 98 6.78 -10.44 15.19
N GLU A 99 6.13 -11.47 14.65
CA GLU A 99 6.67 -12.24 13.52
C GLU A 99 6.94 -11.37 12.28
N LEU A 100 6.11 -10.35 12.01
CA LEU A 100 6.34 -9.42 10.89
C LEU A 100 7.50 -8.48 11.17
N SER A 101 7.61 -7.99 12.41
CA SER A 101 8.73 -7.15 12.85
C SER A 101 10.05 -7.92 12.75
N ASP A 102 10.05 -9.21 13.14
CA ASP A 102 11.22 -10.09 13.06
C ASP A 102 11.65 -10.35 11.61
N LEU A 103 10.68 -10.62 10.72
CA LEU A 103 10.93 -10.77 9.28
C LEU A 103 11.50 -9.49 8.66
N CYS A 104 10.97 -8.32 9.05
CA CYS A 104 11.48 -7.03 8.59
C CYS A 104 12.90 -6.78 9.10
N ASN A 105 13.17 -7.06 10.38
CA ASN A 105 14.50 -6.93 10.97
C ASN A 105 15.52 -7.87 10.30
N LEU A 106 15.11 -9.08 9.89
CA LEU A 106 15.95 -9.99 9.12
C LEU A 106 16.36 -9.39 7.77
N LEU A 107 15.43 -8.70 7.07
CA LEU A 107 15.74 -7.97 5.84
C LEU A 107 16.71 -6.82 6.10
N VAL A 108 16.48 -6.03 7.15
CA VAL A 108 17.30 -4.87 7.51
C VAL A 108 18.74 -5.29 7.78
N ARG A 109 18.97 -6.28 8.65
CA ARG A 109 20.32 -6.69 9.08
C ARG A 109 21.23 -7.14 7.94
N LYS A 110 20.67 -7.62 6.83
CA LYS A 110 21.44 -8.09 5.67
C LYS A 110 21.69 -7.02 4.60
N SER A 111 21.05 -5.86 4.72
CA SER A 111 20.95 -4.88 3.64
C SER A 111 21.90 -3.69 3.75
N GLY A 112 22.43 -3.39 4.95
CA GLY A 112 23.25 -2.20 5.18
C GLY A 112 22.48 -0.88 5.01
N LEU A 113 21.15 -0.92 5.04
CA LEU A 113 20.30 0.25 4.86
C LEU A 113 20.30 1.16 6.09
N VAL A 114 20.06 2.45 5.85
CA VAL A 114 19.80 3.48 6.87
C VAL A 114 18.57 4.28 6.41
N GLY A 115 17.72 4.69 7.35
CA GLY A 115 16.47 5.40 7.06
C GLY A 115 15.25 4.47 7.01
N PHE A 116 14.25 4.81 6.20
CA PHE A 116 12.97 4.09 6.19
C PHE A 116 12.97 2.89 5.24
N ILE A 117 12.41 1.78 5.72
CA ILE A 117 11.96 0.66 4.91
C ILE A 117 10.50 0.38 5.20
N SER A 118 9.70 0.17 4.16
CA SER A 118 8.33 -0.33 4.27
C SER A 118 8.25 -1.63 3.48
N ALA A 119 8.37 -2.75 4.21
CA ALA A 119 8.36 -4.10 3.65
C ALA A 119 6.95 -4.67 3.64
N GLU A 120 6.51 -5.15 2.49
CA GLU A 120 5.21 -5.77 2.26
C GLU A 120 5.34 -7.28 2.21
N PHE A 121 4.44 -7.93 2.95
CA PHE A 121 4.32 -9.37 3.04
C PHE A 121 2.89 -9.78 2.75
N LYS A 122 2.72 -10.99 2.23
CA LYS A 122 1.41 -11.63 2.11
C LYS A 122 1.42 -12.92 2.90
N LYS A 123 0.36 -13.19 3.66
CA LYS A 123 0.17 -14.46 4.34
C LYS A 123 -0.53 -15.44 3.39
N ASP A 124 0.15 -16.52 3.04
CA ASP A 124 -0.42 -17.56 2.18
C ASP A 124 -1.35 -18.45 3.00
N TYR A 125 -2.64 -18.40 2.72
CA TYR A 125 -3.65 -19.16 3.46
C TYR A 125 -3.53 -20.68 3.23
N ARG A 126 -2.84 -21.12 2.17
CA ARG A 126 -2.71 -22.54 1.82
C ARG A 126 -1.80 -23.28 2.82
N ASN A 127 -0.79 -22.60 3.34
CA ASN A 127 0.25 -23.19 4.20
C ASN A 127 0.59 -22.34 5.45
N GLY A 128 -0.04 -21.18 5.61
CA GLY A 128 0.16 -20.25 6.71
C GLY A 128 1.45 -19.43 6.67
N GLN A 129 2.26 -19.57 5.61
CA GLN A 129 3.59 -18.96 5.51
C GLN A 129 3.53 -17.48 5.09
N TRP A 130 4.52 -16.72 5.54
CA TRP A 130 4.74 -15.34 5.09
C TRP A 130 5.58 -15.32 3.81
N VAL A 131 5.07 -14.61 2.80
CA VAL A 131 5.78 -14.40 1.54
C VAL A 131 6.12 -12.92 1.40
N PHE A 132 7.41 -12.62 1.23
CA PHE A 132 7.88 -11.27 0.91
C PHE A 132 7.40 -10.86 -0.49
N ILE A 133 6.81 -9.66 -0.60
CA ILE A 133 6.29 -9.13 -1.86
C ILE A 133 7.18 -8.01 -2.38
N GLU A 134 7.41 -6.97 -1.58
CA GLU A 134 8.22 -5.81 -1.96
C GLU A 134 8.75 -5.06 -0.75
N ALA A 135 9.76 -4.22 -0.96
CA ALA A 135 10.16 -3.22 0.02
C ALA A 135 10.30 -1.86 -0.66
N ASN A 136 9.75 -0.83 -0.03
CA ASN A 136 9.93 0.56 -0.43
C ASN A 136 10.89 1.25 0.53
N LEU A 137 11.97 1.83 0.02
CA LEU A 137 12.99 2.52 0.82
C LEU A 137 12.60 3.99 1.07
N ARG A 138 11.37 4.20 1.56
CA ARG A 138 10.79 5.54 1.77
C ARG A 138 9.62 5.45 2.75
N MET A 139 9.19 6.62 3.21
CA MET A 139 7.98 6.76 3.99
C MET A 139 6.75 6.27 3.20
N PRO A 140 5.86 5.46 3.83
CA PRO A 140 4.65 5.00 3.19
C PRO A 140 3.58 6.09 3.16
N GLY A 141 2.55 5.90 2.33
CA GLY A 141 1.43 6.85 2.22
C GLY A 141 0.47 6.86 3.41
N TYR A 142 0.57 5.88 4.31
CA TYR A 142 -0.20 5.80 5.57
C TYR A 142 0.57 6.38 6.77
N ASN A 143 1.53 7.26 6.52
CA ASN A 143 2.39 7.85 7.55
C ASN A 143 1.63 8.63 8.63
N SER A 144 0.45 9.16 8.34
CA SER A 144 -0.40 9.80 9.34
C SER A 144 -0.89 8.84 10.43
N LEU A 145 -0.80 7.51 10.24
CA LEU A 145 -1.03 6.54 11.31
C LEU A 145 -0.03 6.70 12.45
N PHE A 146 1.18 7.16 12.16
CA PHE A 146 2.29 7.14 13.11
C PHE A 146 2.00 8.07 14.29
N GLU A 147 1.30 9.17 14.04
CA GLU A 147 0.84 10.13 15.06
C GLU A 147 -0.17 9.52 16.05
N CYS A 148 -0.90 8.48 15.65
CA CYS A 148 -1.80 7.78 16.54
C CYS A 148 -1.07 6.77 17.45
N THR A 149 0.17 6.45 17.14
CA THR A 149 0.96 5.43 17.86
C THR A 149 1.92 6.09 18.85
N ASP A 150 2.43 5.31 19.80
CA ASP A 150 3.48 5.77 20.73
C ASP A 150 4.88 5.86 20.06
N ILE A 151 4.96 5.71 18.73
CA ILE A 151 6.20 5.68 17.97
C ILE A 151 6.43 7.01 17.27
N ASN A 152 7.42 7.76 17.74
CA ASN A 152 7.85 9.01 17.12
C ASN A 152 9.14 8.79 16.30
N PHE A 153 8.99 8.37 15.04
CA PHE A 153 10.15 8.11 14.17
C PHE A 153 11.08 9.32 13.99
N VAL A 154 10.55 10.55 13.96
CA VAL A 154 11.38 11.74 13.77
C VAL A 154 12.29 11.94 14.98
N GLN A 155 11.72 11.88 16.19
CA GLN A 155 12.48 11.98 17.42
C GLN A 155 13.52 10.85 17.53
N MET A 156 13.12 9.61 17.22
CA MET A 156 14.02 8.46 17.24
C MET A 156 15.22 8.66 16.29
N TYR A 157 14.96 9.15 15.08
CA TYR A 157 16.02 9.39 14.09
C TYR A 157 16.96 10.52 14.53
N ILE A 158 16.44 11.62 15.07
CA ILE A 158 17.26 12.72 15.59
C ILE A 158 18.13 12.25 16.75
N SER A 159 17.55 11.54 17.72
CA SER A 159 18.30 11.00 18.85
C SER A 159 19.38 10.01 18.40
N ASP A 160 19.14 9.19 17.37
CA ASP A 160 20.15 8.28 16.82
C ASP A 160 21.30 9.04 16.17
N LEU A 161 21.00 10.10 15.39
CA LEU A 161 22.01 10.97 14.79
C LEU A 161 22.87 11.70 15.84
N LEU A 162 22.30 12.03 17.00
CA LEU A 162 23.00 12.67 18.11
C LEU A 162 23.76 11.67 19.02
N GLY A 163 23.57 10.36 18.82
CA GLY A 163 24.12 9.33 19.71
C GLY A 163 23.42 9.24 21.08
N GLU A 164 22.23 9.83 21.19
CA GLU A 164 21.39 9.89 22.40
C GLU A 164 20.25 8.86 22.38
N TYR A 165 20.19 8.02 21.35
CA TYR A 165 19.10 7.06 21.21
C TYR A 165 19.20 5.95 22.25
N HIS A 166 18.20 5.91 23.12
CA HIS A 166 17.96 4.79 24.02
C HIS A 166 16.86 3.92 23.43
N TYR A 167 17.16 2.63 23.22
CA TYR A 167 16.15 1.67 22.79
C TYR A 167 15.04 1.61 23.85
N PRO A 168 13.79 1.93 23.51
CA PRO A 168 12.70 1.76 24.44
C PRO A 168 12.56 0.28 24.78
N GLU A 169 12.38 -0.05 26.07
CA GLU A 169 12.32 -1.44 26.53
C GLU A 169 11.19 -2.22 25.84
N LYS A 170 10.08 -1.55 25.51
CA LYS A 170 8.96 -2.07 24.71
C LYS A 170 8.18 -0.93 24.06
N LEU A 171 8.25 -0.79 22.74
CA LEU A 171 7.22 -0.07 21.96
C LEU A 171 6.12 -1.07 21.61
N GLU A 172 5.11 -1.20 22.47
CA GLU A 172 3.96 -2.06 22.20
C GLU A 172 2.76 -1.20 21.82
N ASN A 173 2.57 -0.97 20.52
CA ASN A 173 1.32 -0.39 20.03
C ASN A 173 0.20 -1.46 20.10
N SER A 174 -0.46 -1.53 21.26
CA SER A 174 -1.50 -2.51 21.54
C SER A 174 -2.88 -2.13 20.98
N ARG A 175 -3.09 -0.85 20.67
CA ARG A 175 -4.37 -0.35 20.13
C ARG A 175 -4.38 -0.44 18.60
N LYS A 176 -5.53 -0.85 18.06
CA LYS A 176 -5.80 -0.79 16.62
C LYS A 176 -6.22 0.63 16.26
N TYR A 177 -5.44 1.28 15.42
CA TYR A 177 -5.78 2.53 14.77
C TYR A 177 -6.06 2.29 13.31
N TYR A 178 -7.15 2.86 12.81
CA TYR A 178 -7.60 2.73 11.43
C TYR A 178 -7.18 3.93 10.62
N TRP A 179 -6.79 3.67 9.37
CA TRP A 179 -6.42 4.68 8.41
C TRP A 179 -7.12 4.47 7.09
N MET A 180 -7.55 5.56 6.47
CA MET A 180 -8.22 5.54 5.17
C MET A 180 -7.62 6.57 4.21
N ARG A 181 -7.42 6.15 2.96
CA ARG A 181 -7.22 7.01 1.81
C ARG A 181 -8.55 7.20 1.11
N GLU A 182 -9.21 8.28 1.50
CA GLU A 182 -10.63 8.54 1.33
C GLU A 182 -11.06 8.43 -0.13
N GLU A 183 -10.29 9.02 -1.05
CA GLU A 183 -10.66 9.12 -2.45
C GLU A 183 -10.61 7.81 -3.19
N LEU A 184 -9.58 7.00 -2.90
CA LEU A 184 -9.39 5.73 -3.58
C LEU A 184 -10.31 4.67 -3.02
N ASP A 185 -10.55 4.71 -1.70
CA ASP A 185 -11.47 3.77 -1.08
C ASP A 185 -12.93 4.05 -1.49
N LEU A 186 -13.33 5.33 -1.53
CA LEU A 186 -14.62 5.73 -2.09
C LEU A 186 -14.74 5.33 -3.57
N SER A 187 -13.67 5.49 -4.36
CA SER A 187 -13.64 5.05 -5.76
C SER A 187 -13.89 3.54 -5.89
N ASN A 188 -13.33 2.72 -4.99
CA ASN A 188 -13.60 1.28 -4.98
C ASN A 188 -15.09 1.00 -4.71
N VAL A 189 -15.72 1.72 -3.77
CA VAL A 189 -17.14 1.54 -3.41
C VAL A 189 -18.06 1.97 -4.55
N VAL A 190 -17.88 3.18 -5.07
CA VAL A 190 -18.74 3.74 -6.14
C VAL A 190 -18.65 2.89 -7.41
N ASN A 191 -17.46 2.40 -7.73
CA ASN A 191 -17.24 1.53 -8.90
C ASN A 191 -17.51 0.04 -8.63
N LYS A 192 -18.09 -0.30 -7.46
CA LYS A 192 -18.43 -1.68 -7.06
C LYS A 192 -17.26 -2.67 -7.22
N ARG A 193 -16.05 -2.21 -6.89
CA ARG A 193 -14.82 -3.03 -6.90
C ARG A 193 -14.61 -3.81 -5.61
N VAL A 194 -15.40 -3.51 -4.58
CA VAL A 194 -15.36 -4.10 -3.25
C VAL A 194 -16.77 -4.36 -2.75
N ASP A 195 -16.92 -5.40 -1.93
CA ASP A 195 -18.21 -5.86 -1.40
C ASP A 195 -18.62 -5.12 -0.12
N ILE A 196 -18.51 -3.79 -0.15
CA ILE A 196 -18.95 -2.91 0.93
C ILE A 196 -19.79 -1.80 0.31
N GLY A 197 -21.08 -1.78 0.61
CA GLY A 197 -21.99 -0.72 0.15
C GLY A 197 -21.69 0.63 0.84
N MET A 198 -22.26 1.71 0.31
CA MET A 198 -22.05 3.08 0.83
C MET A 198 -22.31 3.22 2.34
N ILE A 199 -23.34 2.56 2.88
CA ILE A 199 -23.65 2.58 4.32
C ILE A 199 -22.54 1.90 5.14
N GLY A 200 -22.04 0.77 4.64
CA GLY A 200 -20.92 0.07 5.26
C GLY A 200 -19.66 0.93 5.25
N TRP A 201 -19.37 1.56 4.10
CA TRP A 201 -18.22 2.43 3.96
C TRP A 201 -18.30 3.65 4.88
N LEU A 202 -19.46 4.31 4.99
CA LEU A 202 -19.65 5.43 5.93
C LEU A 202 -19.41 5.01 7.39
N ARG A 203 -19.84 3.79 7.78
CA ARG A 203 -19.55 3.25 9.11
C ARG A 203 -18.04 3.09 9.35
N GLU A 204 -17.29 2.69 8.33
CA GLU A 204 -15.84 2.57 8.42
C GLU A 204 -15.13 3.92 8.40
N LEU A 205 -15.62 4.87 7.61
CA LEU A 205 -15.16 6.26 7.61
C LEU A 205 -15.28 6.85 9.02
N MET A 206 -16.44 6.67 9.68
CA MET A 206 -16.67 7.15 11.05
C MET A 206 -15.82 6.46 12.12
N ARG A 207 -15.32 5.25 11.84
CA ARG A 207 -14.39 4.50 12.70
C ARG A 207 -12.92 4.90 12.48
N THR A 208 -12.62 5.56 11.36
CA THR A 208 -11.24 5.84 10.96
C THR A 208 -10.63 6.89 11.89
N ASP A 209 -9.43 6.61 12.41
CA ASP A 209 -8.74 7.50 13.35
C ASP A 209 -7.98 8.61 12.61
N THR A 210 -7.39 8.29 11.46
CA THR A 210 -6.60 9.24 10.66
C THR A 210 -6.73 8.98 9.15
N PHE A 211 -6.43 9.99 8.34
CA PHE A 211 -6.70 9.98 6.91
C PHE A 211 -5.46 10.32 6.08
N ALA A 212 -5.53 10.11 4.77
CA ALA A 212 -4.42 10.45 3.87
C ALA A 212 -4.32 11.96 3.61
N PHE A 213 -5.45 12.66 3.54
CA PHE A 213 -5.49 14.09 3.20
C PHE A 213 -6.28 14.94 4.18
N TRP A 214 -7.36 14.42 4.77
CA TRP A 214 -8.12 15.17 5.75
C TRP A 214 -7.39 15.27 7.10
N HIS A 215 -7.16 16.50 7.57
CA HIS A 215 -6.72 16.78 8.93
C HIS A 215 -7.57 17.92 9.53
N ARG A 216 -7.87 17.87 10.83
CA ARG A 216 -8.74 18.89 11.46
C ARG A 216 -8.08 20.26 11.53
N ASP A 217 -6.79 20.28 11.81
CA ASP A 217 -6.00 21.52 11.92
C ASP A 217 -5.45 22.02 10.58
N ASP A 218 -5.50 21.18 9.53
CA ASP A 218 -5.17 21.55 8.16
C ASP A 218 -6.17 20.90 7.18
N PRO A 219 -7.38 21.46 7.06
CA PRO A 219 -8.45 20.84 6.26
C PRO A 219 -8.29 21.06 4.76
N MET A 220 -7.42 22.00 4.33
CA MET A 220 -7.34 22.43 2.93
C MET A 220 -6.90 21.30 1.97
N PRO A 221 -5.91 20.46 2.28
CA PRO A 221 -5.55 19.31 1.44
C PRO A 221 -6.71 18.34 1.26
N GLY A 222 -7.42 18.01 2.35
CA GLY A 222 -8.61 17.16 2.32
C GLY A 222 -9.72 17.76 1.43
N MET A 223 -10.05 19.04 1.62
CA MET A 223 -11.05 19.73 0.80
C MET A 223 -10.68 19.74 -0.69
N ALA A 224 -9.42 20.02 -1.03
CA ALA A 224 -8.93 19.99 -2.40
C ALA A 224 -9.01 18.58 -3.01
N ASN A 225 -8.74 17.54 -2.23
CA ASN A 225 -8.90 16.14 -2.66
C ASN A 225 -10.38 15.82 -2.95
N PHE A 226 -11.29 16.18 -2.04
CA PHE A 226 -12.73 15.97 -2.25
C PHE A 226 -13.28 16.70 -3.49
N ALA A 227 -12.85 17.94 -3.73
CA ALA A 227 -13.24 18.71 -4.90
C ALA A 227 -12.80 18.01 -6.21
N GLN A 228 -11.61 17.43 -6.25
CA GLN A 228 -11.11 16.68 -7.41
C GLN A 228 -11.93 15.41 -7.69
N ILE A 229 -12.35 14.70 -6.64
CA ILE A 229 -13.23 13.54 -6.78
C ILE A 229 -14.58 13.96 -7.34
N ALA A 230 -15.18 15.01 -6.78
CA ALA A 230 -16.48 15.53 -7.22
C ALA A 230 -16.43 15.93 -8.69
N ASN A 231 -15.38 16.65 -9.11
CA ASN A 231 -15.18 17.03 -10.50
C ASN A 231 -15.02 15.81 -11.43
N SER A 232 -14.27 14.78 -10.99
CA SER A 232 -14.11 13.54 -11.77
C SER A 232 -15.42 12.79 -11.94
N PHE A 233 -16.25 12.75 -10.89
CA PHE A 233 -17.58 12.14 -10.93
C PHE A 233 -18.55 12.92 -11.83
N LEU A 234 -18.57 14.26 -11.73
CA LEU A 234 -19.36 15.13 -12.61
C LEU A 234 -18.97 14.94 -14.08
N ASN A 235 -17.66 14.87 -14.36
CA ASN A 235 -17.15 14.61 -15.72
C ASN A 235 -17.58 13.22 -16.24
N MET A 236 -17.61 12.20 -15.39
CA MET A 236 -18.12 10.88 -15.74
C MET A 236 -19.61 10.93 -16.10
N LEU A 237 -20.44 11.57 -15.27
CA LEU A 237 -21.87 11.74 -15.54
C LEU A 237 -22.13 12.50 -16.84
N MET A 238 -21.40 13.58 -17.08
CA MET A 238 -21.48 14.35 -18.32
C MET A 238 -21.16 13.50 -19.55
N ARG A 239 -20.14 12.63 -19.49
CA ARG A 239 -19.80 11.71 -20.58
C ARG A 239 -20.93 10.70 -20.86
N ILE A 240 -21.54 10.16 -19.81
CA ILE A 240 -22.69 9.23 -19.94
C ILE A 240 -23.89 9.95 -20.59
N ILE A 241 -24.18 11.18 -20.15
CA ILE A 241 -25.29 11.98 -20.71
C ILE A 241 -25.03 12.31 -22.20
N ILE A 242 -23.78 12.62 -22.56
CA ILE A 242 -23.41 12.92 -23.96
C ILE A 242 -23.50 11.67 -24.84
N GLN A 243 -23.06 10.50 -24.34
CA GLN A 243 -23.13 9.24 -25.08
C GLN A 243 -24.57 8.71 -25.24
N ASN A 244 -25.48 9.06 -24.33
CA ASN A 244 -26.88 8.64 -24.36
C ASN A 244 -27.82 9.67 -25.04
N LYS A 245 -27.29 10.71 -25.69
CA LYS A 245 -28.14 11.60 -26.51
C LYS A 245 -28.57 10.85 -27.79
N PRO A 246 -29.88 10.77 -28.11
CA PRO A 246 -30.31 10.19 -29.36
C PRO A 246 -29.75 11.00 -30.54
N PRO A 247 -29.40 10.35 -31.67
CA PRO A 247 -28.96 11.06 -32.86
C PRO A 247 -30.06 12.04 -33.31
N ARG A 248 -29.64 13.24 -33.72
CA ARG A 248 -30.53 14.28 -34.26
C ARG A 248 -31.06 13.92 -35.63
#